data_AF-A0A3Q3IG70-F1
#
_entry.id   AF-A0A3Q3IG70-F1
#
_cell.length_a   1.000
_cell.length_b   1.000
_cell.length_c   1.000
_cell.angle_alpha   90.00
_cell.angle_beta   90.00
_cell.angle_gamma   90.00
#
_symmetry.space_group_name_H-M   'P 1'
#
loop_
_entity.id
_entity.type
_entity.pdbx_description
1 polymer ?
#
loop_
_entity_poly.entity_id
_entity_poly.type
_entity_poly.pdbx_seq_one_letter_code
_entity_poly.pdbx_strand_id
1 'polypeptide(L)'
;EHDAVQKKTFTKWINSQFSKTGKMPITDMFTDLRDGRKLLDLLEGLTGTLLVKRGSTRVHSLNNVNKVLQVLHQNKVDLVNIGGTDIVDGNHKLTLGLIWSIILHWQVKDIMKDVMSNLQQTNSEKILLSWVRQCTRSYPDVNVLNFTTSWADGLAFNGILHHFRPNAFSWDQVVRLSPVQRLDHAFTVAKDQLGIERLLDPEDVAVQLPDKKSIIMYVTSLFAVLPKDVSMEAIREVETLPRKFKVEVIEYFESIALVTVPVPTHPLAFLSFFCFAWLPLQRFYLLFISAPNRLDELCQGSLLEVDLDSYQSTLEEVLTWLLSAEDALQIQDEVSDDVEEVKDQFHTHEAFMMELTAHQSSVGNVLQAGNQLIAQGSLTEEEEDEIREQMSLLNSRWESLRVASMDRQARLHEILMDLQQQQLQQLSDWLTQTEDRIRKIETEPAAKDLDIYKEQIEQHKELQNDLEAEQVKVNSLTHMVVVVDENSGESATVALEEQLQSLGERWAAVCRWTEERWNKLQDVFMVWQQLLSDQVGHLACSLL
;
A
#
# COMPACT_ATOMS: atom_id res chain seq x y z
N GLU A 1 -12.56 -10.02 -4.70
CA GLU A 1 -13.71 -9.10 -4.80
C GLU A 1 -13.34 -7.79 -5.52
N HIS A 2 -12.29 -7.09 -5.11
CA HIS A 2 -11.83 -5.85 -5.78
C HIS A 2 -11.66 -5.98 -7.31
N ASP A 3 -11.04 -7.05 -7.81
CA ASP A 3 -10.85 -7.26 -9.25
C ASP A 3 -12.18 -7.40 -10.02
N ALA A 4 -13.22 -7.97 -9.39
CA ALA A 4 -14.54 -8.09 -9.99
C ALA A 4 -15.25 -6.73 -10.08
N VAL A 5 -15.13 -5.91 -9.03
CA VAL A 5 -15.63 -4.54 -9.00
C VAL A 5 -14.90 -3.67 -10.04
N GLN A 6 -13.58 -3.78 -10.13
CA GLN A 6 -12.77 -3.10 -11.15
C GLN A 6 -13.20 -3.53 -12.55
N LYS A 7 -13.35 -4.83 -12.81
CA LYS A 7 -13.82 -5.35 -14.11
C LYS A 7 -15.14 -4.68 -14.53
N LYS A 8 -16.12 -4.68 -13.62
CA LYS A 8 -17.46 -4.10 -13.86
C LYS A 8 -17.38 -2.60 -14.14
N THR A 9 -16.64 -1.89 -13.29
CA THR A 9 -16.47 -0.44 -13.33
C THR A 9 -15.72 0.02 -14.59
N PHE A 10 -14.64 -0.66 -14.95
CA PHE A 10 -13.86 -0.37 -16.16
C PHE A 10 -14.64 -0.71 -17.43
N THR A 11 -15.41 -1.80 -17.43
CA THR A 11 -16.30 -2.15 -18.56
C THR A 11 -17.34 -1.05 -18.79
N LYS A 12 -17.97 -0.54 -17.73
CA LYS A 12 -18.91 0.59 -17.81
C LYS A 12 -18.23 1.86 -18.33
N TRP A 13 -17.00 2.15 -17.89
CA TRP A 13 -16.25 3.30 -18.38
C TRP A 13 -15.91 3.20 -19.87
N ILE A 14 -15.42 2.04 -20.34
CA ILE A 14 -15.16 1.79 -21.77
C ILE A 14 -16.44 2.01 -22.58
N ASN A 15 -17.56 1.45 -22.13
CA ASN A 15 -18.84 1.61 -22.80
C ASN A 15 -19.35 3.04 -22.82
N SER A 16 -19.05 3.85 -21.79
CA SER A 16 -19.35 5.28 -21.78
C SER A 16 -18.55 6.02 -22.87
N GLN A 17 -17.26 5.71 -23.05
CA GLN A 17 -16.45 6.30 -24.13
C GLN A 17 -16.89 5.84 -25.52
N PHE A 18 -17.30 4.59 -25.65
CA PHE A 18 -17.86 4.06 -26.90
C PHE A 18 -19.19 4.69 -27.27
N SER A 19 -20.06 4.94 -26.29
CA SER A 19 -21.31 5.68 -26.53
C SER A 19 -21.05 7.07 -27.12
N LYS A 20 -20.06 7.81 -26.60
CA LYS A 20 -19.67 9.13 -27.11
C LYS A 20 -19.11 9.10 -28.53
N THR A 21 -18.47 8.00 -28.92
CA THR A 21 -17.78 7.84 -30.21
C THR A 21 -18.58 6.98 -31.20
N GLY A 22 -19.79 6.56 -30.86
CA GLY A 22 -20.65 5.72 -31.70
C GLY A 22 -20.11 4.31 -31.93
N LYS A 23 -19.27 3.80 -31.03
CA LYS A 23 -18.69 2.45 -31.10
C LYS A 23 -19.59 1.43 -30.39
N MET A 24 -19.52 0.18 -30.84
CA MET A 24 -20.27 -0.91 -30.22
C MET A 24 -19.74 -1.22 -28.81
N PRO A 25 -20.62 -1.37 -27.80
CA PRO A 25 -20.22 -1.69 -26.43
C PRO A 25 -19.54 -3.06 -26.34
N ILE A 26 -18.79 -3.26 -25.26
CA ILE A 26 -18.25 -4.56 -24.83
C ILE A 26 -19.12 -5.14 -23.72
N THR A 27 -19.11 -6.47 -23.64
CA THR A 27 -19.84 -7.27 -22.66
C THR A 27 -18.92 -7.78 -21.57
N ASP A 28 -17.78 -8.35 -21.96
CA ASP A 28 -16.76 -8.84 -21.04
C ASP A 28 -15.38 -8.36 -21.51
N MET A 29 -14.78 -7.44 -20.73
CA MET A 29 -13.49 -6.87 -21.08
C MET A 29 -12.35 -7.91 -21.17
N PHE A 30 -12.43 -9.07 -20.51
CA PHE A 30 -11.35 -10.07 -20.57
C PHE A 30 -11.39 -10.91 -21.84
N THR A 31 -12.52 -10.93 -22.55
CA THR A 31 -12.66 -11.63 -23.83
C THR A 31 -12.66 -10.63 -25.00
N ASP A 32 -13.43 -9.54 -24.87
CA ASP A 32 -13.66 -8.57 -25.93
C ASP A 32 -12.43 -7.69 -26.24
N LEU A 33 -11.44 -7.60 -25.33
CA LEU A 33 -10.21 -6.82 -25.54
C LEU A 33 -9.05 -7.64 -26.13
N ARG A 34 -9.15 -8.98 -26.15
CA ARG A 34 -8.04 -9.88 -26.52
C ARG A 34 -7.57 -9.72 -27.97
N ASP A 35 -8.46 -9.33 -28.87
CA ASP A 35 -8.12 -9.13 -30.29
C ASP A 35 -7.48 -7.76 -30.58
N GLY A 36 -7.39 -6.90 -29.56
CA GLY A 36 -6.86 -5.54 -29.62
C GLY A 36 -7.71 -4.54 -30.40
N ARG A 37 -8.79 -4.94 -31.07
CA ARG A 37 -9.58 -4.04 -31.92
C ARG A 37 -10.39 -3.05 -31.10
N LYS A 38 -11.02 -3.52 -30.02
CA LYS A 38 -11.75 -2.66 -29.09
C LYS A 38 -10.82 -1.70 -28.34
N LEU A 39 -9.60 -2.14 -28.01
CA LEU A 39 -8.57 -1.26 -27.46
C LEU A 39 -8.17 -0.16 -28.44
N LEU A 40 -8.03 -0.48 -29.72
CA LEU A 40 -7.78 0.52 -30.76
C LEU A 40 -8.98 1.46 -30.93
N ASP A 41 -10.22 0.96 -30.96
CA ASP A 41 -11.44 1.80 -30.98
C ASP A 41 -11.47 2.80 -29.81
N LEU A 42 -11.04 2.35 -28.62
CA LEU A 42 -10.97 3.18 -27.42
C LEU A 42 -9.93 4.28 -27.58
N LEU A 43 -8.72 3.93 -28.03
CA LEU A 43 -7.67 4.91 -28.27
C LEU A 43 -7.99 5.87 -29.42
N GLU A 44 -8.72 5.44 -30.44
CA GLU A 44 -9.23 6.35 -31.49
C GLU A 44 -10.12 7.43 -30.88
N GLY A 45 -11.02 7.03 -29.97
CA GLY A 45 -11.91 7.96 -29.29
C GLY A 45 -11.20 8.93 -28.34
N LEU A 46 -10.14 8.46 -27.65
CA LEU A 46 -9.39 9.27 -26.69
C LEU A 46 -8.37 10.20 -27.35
N THR A 47 -7.69 9.75 -28.41
CA THR A 47 -6.66 10.52 -29.10
C THR A 47 -7.19 11.37 -30.25
N GLY A 48 -8.38 11.04 -30.77
CA GLY A 48 -8.93 11.60 -32.00
C GLY A 48 -8.20 11.15 -33.27
N THR A 49 -7.27 10.19 -33.18
CA THR A 49 -6.50 9.67 -34.31
C THR A 49 -7.09 8.35 -34.81
N LEU A 50 -7.25 8.19 -36.13
CA LEU A 50 -7.74 6.94 -36.71
C LEU A 50 -6.64 5.87 -36.71
N LEU A 51 -6.96 4.67 -36.23
CA LEU A 51 -6.02 3.57 -36.05
C LEU A 51 -6.43 2.35 -36.90
N VAL A 52 -5.47 1.83 -37.66
CA VAL A 52 -5.70 0.68 -38.54
C VAL A 52 -5.84 -0.61 -37.72
N LYS A 53 -6.95 -1.33 -37.93
CA LYS A 53 -7.25 -2.62 -37.27
C LYS A 53 -6.98 -3.76 -38.24
N ARG A 54 -6.25 -4.78 -37.81
CA ARG A 54 -5.89 -5.96 -38.62
C ARG A 54 -6.87 -7.11 -38.41
N GLY A 55 -6.72 -8.19 -39.20
CA GLY A 55 -7.58 -9.38 -39.29
C GLY A 55 -7.87 -10.12 -37.97
N SER A 56 -8.42 -11.33 -38.03
CA SER A 56 -8.94 -12.05 -36.85
C SER A 56 -8.04 -13.16 -36.32
N THR A 57 -6.88 -13.40 -36.94
CA THR A 57 -5.94 -14.44 -36.46
C THR A 57 -5.17 -13.96 -35.23
N ARG A 58 -4.63 -14.88 -34.42
CA ARG A 58 -3.82 -14.54 -33.23
C ARG A 58 -2.66 -13.58 -33.54
N VAL A 59 -2.01 -13.75 -34.69
CA VAL A 59 -0.94 -12.85 -35.16
C VAL A 59 -1.47 -11.44 -35.43
N HIS A 60 -2.69 -11.31 -35.96
CA HIS A 60 -3.33 -10.00 -36.11
C HIS A 60 -3.71 -9.39 -34.76
N SER A 61 -4.21 -10.19 -33.82
CA SER A 61 -4.50 -9.74 -32.45
C SER A 61 -3.26 -9.18 -31.76
N LEU A 62 -2.13 -9.90 -31.84
CA LEU A 62 -0.86 -9.44 -31.27
C LEU A 62 -0.38 -8.14 -31.92
N ASN A 63 -0.51 -8.01 -33.24
CA ASN A 63 -0.19 -6.76 -33.93
C ASN A 63 -1.09 -5.59 -33.50
N ASN A 64 -2.39 -5.82 -33.31
CA ASN A 64 -3.31 -4.80 -32.83
C ASN A 64 -2.95 -4.36 -31.40
N VAL A 65 -2.71 -5.30 -30.49
CA VAL A 65 -2.31 -4.98 -29.11
C VAL A 65 -0.94 -4.30 -29.07
N ASN A 66 0.05 -4.76 -29.82
CA ASN A 66 1.34 -4.07 -29.90
C ASN A 66 1.19 -2.65 -30.45
N LYS A 67 0.24 -2.42 -31.35
CA LYS A 67 -0.08 -1.06 -31.81
C LYS A 67 -0.71 -0.21 -30.70
N VAL A 68 -1.58 -0.78 -29.86
CA VAL A 68 -2.11 -0.13 -28.65
C VAL A 68 -0.95 0.30 -27.75
N LEU A 69 -0.07 -0.64 -27.39
CA LEU A 69 1.10 -0.36 -26.52
C LEU A 69 2.00 0.73 -27.11
N GLN A 70 2.22 0.72 -28.43
CA GLN A 70 2.98 1.77 -29.11
C GLN A 70 2.31 3.15 -28.98
N VAL A 71 0.99 3.23 -29.17
CA VAL A 71 0.25 4.49 -29.04
C VAL A 71 0.29 5.00 -27.59
N LEU A 72 0.20 4.10 -26.60
CA LEU A 72 0.36 4.45 -25.19
C LEU A 72 1.75 5.03 -24.89
N HIS A 73 2.80 4.38 -25.39
CA HIS A 73 4.17 4.88 -25.24
C HIS A 73 4.37 6.24 -25.92
N GLN A 74 3.82 6.45 -27.11
CA GLN A 74 3.87 7.74 -27.82
C GLN A 74 3.18 8.88 -27.04
N ASN A 75 2.16 8.55 -26.26
CA ASN A 75 1.46 9.50 -25.38
C ASN A 75 2.07 9.58 -23.97
N LYS A 76 3.27 9.01 -23.74
CA LYS A 76 3.96 9.03 -22.44
C LYS A 76 3.15 8.37 -21.32
N VAL A 77 2.50 7.26 -21.63
CA VAL A 77 1.88 6.38 -20.63
C VAL A 77 2.91 5.36 -20.18
N ASP A 78 3.23 5.37 -18.88
CA ASP A 78 4.14 4.40 -18.29
C ASP A 78 3.43 3.06 -18.09
N LEU A 79 3.99 2.01 -18.69
CA LEU A 79 3.49 0.64 -18.58
C LEU A 79 4.60 -0.19 -17.93
N VAL A 80 4.28 -0.83 -16.80
CA VAL A 80 5.20 -1.69 -16.07
C VAL A 80 4.79 -3.13 -16.31
N ASN A 81 5.65 -3.91 -16.95
CA ASN A 81 5.49 -5.36 -17.14
C ASN A 81 4.18 -5.76 -17.87
N ILE A 82 3.78 -5.04 -18.92
CA ILE A 82 2.63 -5.39 -19.77
C ILE A 82 3.10 -5.59 -21.22
N GLY A 83 3.08 -6.84 -21.68
CA GLY A 83 3.36 -7.24 -23.05
C GLY A 83 2.09 -7.46 -23.88
N GLY A 84 2.26 -7.55 -25.20
CA GLY A 84 1.15 -7.80 -26.11
C GLY A 84 0.55 -9.21 -25.97
N THR A 85 1.38 -10.20 -25.64
CA THR A 85 0.98 -11.58 -25.39
C THR A 85 0.05 -11.70 -24.20
N ASP A 86 0.33 -10.96 -23.12
CA ASP A 86 -0.47 -10.98 -21.89
C ASP A 86 -1.94 -10.66 -22.14
N ILE A 87 -2.20 -9.67 -23.00
CA ILE A 87 -3.56 -9.24 -23.33
C ILE A 87 -4.22 -10.22 -24.29
N VAL A 88 -3.50 -10.70 -25.30
CA VAL A 88 -4.04 -11.65 -26.29
C VAL A 88 -4.35 -13.00 -25.66
N ASP A 89 -3.52 -13.45 -24.71
CA ASP A 89 -3.67 -14.75 -24.05
C ASP A 89 -4.64 -14.68 -22.86
N GLY A 90 -5.04 -13.48 -22.44
CA GLY A 90 -6.15 -13.26 -21.50
C GLY A 90 -5.74 -13.14 -20.04
N ASN A 91 -4.55 -12.60 -19.75
CA ASN A 91 -4.13 -12.33 -18.38
C ASN A 91 -5.00 -11.21 -17.78
N HIS A 92 -5.91 -11.59 -16.88
CA HIS A 92 -6.90 -10.68 -16.29
C HIS A 92 -6.23 -9.53 -15.51
N LYS A 93 -5.20 -9.82 -14.72
CA LYS A 93 -4.51 -8.82 -13.88
C LYS A 93 -3.80 -7.78 -14.73
N LEU A 94 -3.10 -8.20 -15.77
CA LEU A 94 -2.41 -7.29 -16.69
C LEU A 94 -3.39 -6.54 -17.60
N THR A 95 -4.53 -7.14 -17.94
CA THR A 95 -5.61 -6.45 -18.66
C THR A 95 -6.23 -5.33 -17.82
N LEU A 96 -6.51 -5.57 -16.53
CA LEU A 96 -6.94 -4.52 -15.60
C LEU A 96 -5.88 -3.44 -15.42
N GLY A 97 -4.60 -3.83 -15.33
CA GLY A 97 -3.46 -2.91 -15.27
C GLY A 97 -3.39 -1.99 -16.49
N LEU A 98 -3.50 -2.55 -17.69
CA LEU A 98 -3.48 -1.81 -18.95
C LEU A 98 -4.62 -0.78 -19.01
N ILE A 99 -5.86 -1.23 -18.73
CA ILE A 99 -7.03 -0.33 -18.77
C ILE A 99 -6.93 0.75 -17.70
N TRP A 100 -6.42 0.43 -16.52
CA TRP A 100 -6.15 1.44 -15.49
C TRP A 100 -5.12 2.48 -15.96
N SER A 101 -4.03 2.09 -16.61
CA SER A 101 -3.05 3.05 -17.14
C SER A 101 -3.66 4.00 -18.17
N ILE A 102 -4.59 3.49 -19.01
CA ILE A 102 -5.36 4.33 -19.95
C ILE A 102 -6.27 5.30 -19.19
N ILE A 103 -7.04 4.82 -18.22
CA ILE A 103 -7.93 5.66 -17.41
C ILE A 103 -7.13 6.73 -16.66
N LEU A 104 -6.02 6.34 -16.02
CA LEU A 104 -5.19 7.26 -15.25
C LEU A 104 -4.64 8.39 -16.14
N HIS A 105 -4.25 8.09 -17.37
CA HIS A 105 -3.75 9.10 -18.30
C HIS A 105 -4.85 10.03 -18.80
N TRP A 106 -5.86 9.49 -19.50
CA TRP A 106 -6.86 10.32 -20.21
C TRP A 106 -8.04 10.78 -19.34
N GLN A 107 -8.45 10.00 -18.34
CA GLN A 107 -9.54 10.41 -17.44
C GLN A 107 -9.00 11.24 -16.29
N VAL A 108 -7.85 10.88 -15.69
CA VAL A 108 -7.37 11.54 -14.46
C VAL A 108 -6.37 12.66 -14.76
N LYS A 109 -5.21 12.33 -15.31
CA LYS A 109 -4.13 13.32 -15.55
C LYS A 109 -4.56 14.40 -16.55
N ASP A 110 -5.19 14.02 -17.66
CA ASP A 110 -5.62 14.99 -18.68
C ASP A 110 -6.69 15.96 -18.17
N ILE A 111 -7.67 15.49 -17.39
CA ILE A 111 -8.72 16.36 -16.83
C ILE A 111 -8.15 17.39 -15.85
N MET A 112 -7.05 17.04 -15.18
CA MET A 112 -6.38 17.86 -14.17
C MET A 112 -5.16 18.62 -14.69
N LYS A 113 -4.80 18.47 -15.96
CA LYS A 113 -3.55 19.01 -16.53
C LYS A 113 -3.36 20.51 -16.26
N ASP A 114 -4.42 21.30 -16.41
CA ASP A 114 -4.38 22.74 -16.16
C ASP A 114 -4.19 23.05 -14.67
N VAL A 115 -4.86 22.32 -13.78
CA VAL A 115 -4.73 22.49 -12.32
C VAL A 115 -3.35 22.03 -11.84
N MET A 116 -2.84 20.90 -12.35
CA MET A 116 -1.52 20.38 -12.05
C MET A 116 -0.40 21.36 -12.46
N SER A 117 -0.52 21.97 -13.64
CA SER A 117 0.46 22.96 -14.11
C SER A 117 0.38 24.28 -13.34
N ASN A 118 -0.82 24.78 -13.07
CA ASN A 118 -1.02 26.03 -12.31
C ASN A 118 -0.53 25.93 -10.86
N LEU A 119 -0.76 24.78 -10.20
CA LEU A 119 -0.39 24.57 -8.80
C LEU A 119 0.99 23.90 -8.63
N GLN A 120 1.67 23.56 -9.73
CA GLN A 120 2.91 22.78 -9.74
C GLN A 120 2.83 21.47 -8.91
N GLN A 121 1.63 20.88 -8.83
CA GLN A 121 1.38 19.64 -8.11
C GLN A 121 1.12 18.52 -9.11
N THR A 122 1.92 17.45 -9.05
CA THR A 122 1.82 16.31 -9.97
C THR A 122 0.97 15.17 -9.41
N ASN A 123 0.71 15.17 -8.09
CA ASN A 123 -0.07 14.14 -7.42
C ASN A 123 -1.58 14.40 -7.57
N SER A 124 -2.22 13.66 -8.48
CA SER A 124 -3.67 13.72 -8.74
C SER A 124 -4.52 13.41 -7.51
N GLU A 125 -4.08 12.47 -6.66
CA GLU A 125 -4.81 12.10 -5.45
C GLU A 125 -4.85 13.27 -4.45
N LYS A 126 -3.73 13.98 -4.26
CA LYS A 126 -3.69 15.17 -3.40
C LYS A 126 -4.63 16.26 -3.91
N ILE A 127 -4.63 16.52 -5.22
CA ILE A 127 -5.50 17.53 -5.84
C ILE A 127 -6.97 17.15 -5.61
N LEU A 128 -7.36 15.92 -5.95
CA LEU A 128 -8.72 15.45 -5.74
C LEU A 128 -9.13 15.50 -4.28
N LEU A 129 -8.26 15.05 -3.37
CA LEU A 129 -8.58 15.00 -1.95
C LEU A 129 -8.77 16.41 -1.38
N SER A 130 -7.92 17.36 -1.79
CA SER A 130 -8.06 18.76 -1.41
C SER A 130 -9.36 19.38 -1.92
N TRP A 131 -9.72 19.12 -3.19
CA TRP A 131 -10.96 19.59 -3.79
C TRP A 131 -12.20 19.04 -3.08
N VAL A 132 -12.24 17.72 -2.84
CA VAL A 132 -13.36 17.08 -2.15
C VAL A 132 -13.55 17.66 -0.76
N ARG A 133 -12.46 17.81 0.01
CA ARG A 133 -12.53 18.35 1.37
C ARG A 133 -13.00 19.80 1.40
N GLN A 134 -12.60 20.62 0.43
CA GLN A 134 -13.14 21.98 0.29
C GLN A 134 -14.65 21.95 0.04
N CYS A 135 -15.12 21.09 -0.87
CA CYS A 135 -16.55 20.94 -1.16
C CYS A 135 -17.33 20.47 0.07
N THR A 136 -16.77 19.55 0.87
CA THR A 136 -17.46 18.93 2.00
C THR A 136 -17.26 19.65 3.33
N ARG A 137 -16.50 20.77 3.38
CA ARG A 137 -16.14 21.47 4.62
C ARG A 137 -17.34 21.92 5.46
N SER A 138 -18.47 22.20 4.82
CA SER A 138 -19.70 22.65 5.48
C SER A 138 -20.57 21.53 6.06
N TYR A 139 -20.17 20.26 5.92
CA TYR A 139 -20.92 19.09 6.39
C TYR A 139 -20.14 18.40 7.51
N PRO A 140 -20.51 18.61 8.79
CA PRO A 140 -19.76 18.11 9.95
C PRO A 140 -19.59 16.59 9.98
N ASP A 141 -20.57 15.86 9.46
CA ASP A 141 -20.57 14.39 9.44
C ASP A 141 -19.72 13.80 8.31
N VAL A 142 -19.06 14.65 7.49
CA VAL A 142 -18.30 14.23 6.31
C VAL A 142 -16.83 14.56 6.48
N ASN A 143 -16.02 13.53 6.75
CA ASN A 143 -14.56 13.66 6.81
C ASN A 143 -13.88 12.74 5.79
N VAL A 144 -13.41 13.32 4.69
CA VAL A 144 -12.74 12.59 3.61
C VAL A 144 -11.24 12.59 3.84
N LEU A 145 -10.66 11.40 4.03
CA LEU A 145 -9.24 11.17 4.31
C LEU A 145 -8.57 10.28 3.25
N ASN A 146 -9.34 9.48 2.52
CA ASN A 146 -8.85 8.54 1.52
C ASN A 146 -9.86 8.37 0.37
N PHE A 147 -9.51 7.55 -0.64
CA PHE A 147 -10.39 7.16 -1.74
C PHE A 147 -10.96 5.74 -1.58
N THR A 148 -11.09 5.26 -0.34
CA THR A 148 -11.67 3.95 -0.03
C THR A 148 -12.77 4.12 1.02
N THR A 149 -12.45 3.96 2.30
CA THR A 149 -13.42 3.88 3.40
C THR A 149 -14.18 5.19 3.63
N SER A 150 -13.59 6.35 3.33
CA SER A 150 -14.27 7.66 3.44
C SER A 150 -15.48 7.84 2.52
N TRP A 151 -15.69 6.91 1.57
CA TRP A 151 -16.76 6.99 0.57
C TRP A 151 -17.84 5.91 0.75
N ALA A 152 -17.60 4.95 1.64
CA ALA A 152 -18.45 3.75 1.80
C ALA A 152 -19.87 4.07 2.30
N ASP A 153 -20.02 5.16 3.06
CA ASP A 153 -21.32 5.57 3.62
C ASP A 153 -22.18 6.44 2.68
N GLY A 154 -21.63 6.82 1.53
CA GLY A 154 -22.27 7.66 0.52
C GLY A 154 -22.40 9.15 0.85
N LEU A 155 -22.01 9.62 2.04
CA LEU A 155 -22.20 11.02 2.43
C LEU A 155 -21.28 11.96 1.63
N ALA A 156 -20.03 11.57 1.38
CA ALA A 156 -19.08 12.37 0.62
C ALA A 156 -19.59 12.71 -0.80
N PHE A 157 -20.14 11.73 -1.52
CA PHE A 157 -20.71 11.97 -2.86
C PHE A 157 -21.87 12.96 -2.84
N ASN A 158 -22.80 12.79 -1.89
CA ASN A 158 -23.92 13.71 -1.76
C ASN A 158 -23.45 15.10 -1.31
N GLY A 159 -22.42 15.19 -0.46
CA GLY A 159 -21.89 16.46 0.04
C GLY A 159 -21.33 17.33 -1.08
N ILE A 160 -20.60 16.72 -2.02
CA ILE A 160 -20.11 17.39 -3.23
C ILE A 160 -21.29 17.88 -4.08
N LEU A 161 -22.27 17.02 -4.35
CA LEU A 161 -23.44 17.37 -5.18
C LEU A 161 -24.26 18.51 -4.54
N HIS A 162 -24.53 18.43 -3.24
CA HIS A 162 -25.28 19.45 -2.51
C HIS A 162 -24.51 20.77 -2.39
N HIS A 163 -23.18 20.74 -2.32
CA HIS A 163 -22.35 21.95 -2.33
C HIS A 163 -22.57 22.79 -3.59
N PHE A 164 -22.55 22.15 -4.77
CA PHE A 164 -22.75 22.86 -6.05
C PHE A 164 -24.23 23.03 -6.45
N ARG A 165 -25.12 22.18 -5.91
CA ARG A 165 -26.56 22.18 -6.20
C ARG A 165 -27.38 22.09 -4.89
N PRO A 166 -27.35 23.11 -4.02
CA PRO A 166 -28.01 23.05 -2.70
C PRO A 166 -29.53 22.92 -2.80
N ASN A 167 -30.12 23.33 -3.93
CA ASN A 167 -31.56 23.26 -4.16
C ASN A 167 -32.01 21.95 -4.85
N ALA A 168 -31.08 21.04 -5.18
CA ALA A 168 -31.41 19.80 -5.88
C ALA A 168 -32.13 18.78 -4.98
N PHE A 169 -31.76 18.74 -3.70
CA PHE A 169 -32.31 17.82 -2.70
C PHE A 169 -32.03 18.33 -1.29
N SER A 170 -32.74 17.80 -0.29
CA SER A 170 -32.54 18.15 1.12
C SER A 170 -31.44 17.30 1.76
N TRP A 171 -30.42 17.94 2.32
CA TRP A 171 -29.35 17.27 3.06
C TRP A 171 -29.88 16.40 4.21
N ASP A 172 -30.82 16.91 5.00
CA ASP A 172 -31.41 16.20 6.13
C ASP A 172 -32.08 14.88 5.72
N GLN A 173 -32.66 14.83 4.51
CA GLN A 173 -33.24 13.60 3.98
C GLN A 173 -32.16 12.56 3.66
N VAL A 174 -31.06 12.99 3.03
CA VAL A 174 -29.95 12.10 2.65
C VAL A 174 -29.30 11.47 3.88
N VAL A 175 -29.09 12.23 4.95
CA VAL A 175 -28.48 11.71 6.19
C VAL A 175 -29.34 10.62 6.83
N ARG A 176 -30.66 10.56 6.58
CA ARG A 176 -31.53 9.49 7.10
C ARG A 176 -31.56 8.21 6.25
N LEU A 177 -31.03 8.24 5.03
CA LEU A 177 -30.99 7.08 4.14
C LEU A 177 -29.89 6.09 4.58
N SER A 178 -30.03 4.82 4.19
CA SER A 178 -28.95 3.84 4.37
C SER A 178 -27.78 4.12 3.42
N PRO A 179 -26.56 3.62 3.67
CA PRO A 179 -25.40 3.81 2.79
C PRO A 179 -25.69 3.49 1.31
N VAL A 180 -26.28 2.33 1.04
CA VAL A 180 -26.67 1.90 -0.32
C VAL A 180 -27.66 2.89 -0.95
N GLN A 181 -28.66 3.35 -0.20
CA GLN A 181 -29.64 4.33 -0.68
C GLN A 181 -29.02 5.70 -0.94
N ARG A 182 -28.08 6.15 -0.10
CA ARG A 182 -27.35 7.42 -0.31
C ARG A 182 -26.48 7.36 -1.57
N LEU A 183 -25.83 6.24 -1.81
CA LEU A 183 -25.01 6.01 -3.00
C LEU A 183 -25.88 5.97 -4.26
N ASP A 184 -26.97 5.21 -4.24
CA ASP A 184 -27.94 5.16 -5.36
C ASP A 184 -28.51 6.55 -5.67
N HIS A 185 -28.88 7.30 -4.63
CA HIS A 185 -29.35 8.68 -4.75
C HIS A 185 -28.28 9.58 -5.39
N ALA A 186 -27.05 9.55 -4.88
CA ALA A 186 -25.97 10.38 -5.43
C ALA A 186 -25.69 10.07 -6.91
N PHE A 187 -25.64 8.79 -7.27
CA PHE A 187 -25.38 8.36 -8.65
C PHE A 187 -26.53 8.70 -9.59
N THR A 188 -27.77 8.65 -9.10
CA THR A 188 -28.95 9.08 -9.87
C THR A 188 -28.96 10.59 -10.08
N VAL A 189 -28.73 11.39 -9.02
CA VAL A 189 -28.66 12.85 -9.14
C VAL A 189 -27.51 13.28 -10.07
N ALA A 190 -26.34 12.66 -9.97
CA ALA A 190 -25.21 12.95 -10.85
C ALA A 190 -25.52 12.63 -12.32
N LYS A 191 -26.24 11.53 -12.60
CA LYS A 191 -26.69 11.21 -13.95
C LYS A 191 -27.70 12.21 -14.48
N ASP A 192 -28.75 12.47 -13.71
CA ASP A 192 -29.89 13.27 -14.17
C ASP A 192 -29.54 14.76 -14.29
N GLN A 193 -28.70 15.28 -13.40
CA GLN A 193 -28.39 16.71 -13.35
C GLN A 193 -27.06 17.09 -14.00
N LEU A 194 -26.09 16.17 -14.06
CA LEU A 194 -24.75 16.45 -14.58
C LEU A 194 -24.37 15.58 -15.79
N GLY A 195 -25.23 14.63 -16.20
CA GLY A 195 -24.95 13.73 -17.31
C GLY A 195 -23.80 12.75 -17.04
N ILE A 196 -23.48 12.49 -15.77
CA ILE A 196 -22.41 11.57 -15.38
C ILE A 196 -22.96 10.14 -15.37
N GLU A 197 -22.33 9.25 -16.13
CA GLU A 197 -22.76 7.85 -16.17
C GLU A 197 -22.56 7.14 -14.82
N ARG A 198 -23.45 6.18 -14.52
CA ARG A 198 -23.42 5.40 -13.27
C ARG A 198 -22.36 4.29 -13.33
N LEU A 199 -21.09 4.70 -13.20
CA LEU A 199 -19.94 3.78 -13.30
C LEU A 199 -19.83 2.83 -12.11
N LEU A 200 -20.29 3.25 -10.94
CA LEU A 200 -20.27 2.48 -9.70
C LEU A 200 -21.67 1.95 -9.36
N ASP A 201 -21.73 0.75 -8.79
CA ASP A 201 -22.96 0.23 -8.19
C ASP A 201 -22.94 0.49 -6.69
N PRO A 202 -24.06 0.91 -6.09
CA PRO A 202 -24.15 1.22 -4.67
C PRO A 202 -23.67 0.09 -3.75
N GLU A 203 -23.96 -1.16 -4.10
CA GLU A 203 -23.60 -2.34 -3.32
C GLU A 203 -22.09 -2.62 -3.34
N ASP A 204 -21.42 -2.30 -4.44
CA ASP A 204 -19.98 -2.50 -4.61
C ASP A 204 -19.16 -1.42 -3.86
N VAL A 205 -19.81 -0.32 -3.44
CA VAL A 205 -19.21 0.79 -2.68
C VAL A 205 -19.59 0.75 -1.20
N ALA A 206 -20.80 0.27 -0.85
CA ALA A 206 -21.26 0.16 0.54
C ALA A 206 -20.65 -1.04 1.28
N VAL A 207 -19.33 -1.22 1.18
CA VAL A 207 -18.55 -2.31 1.78
C VAL A 207 -17.46 -1.77 2.70
N GLN A 208 -16.85 -2.63 3.51
CA GLN A 208 -15.82 -2.20 4.48
C GLN A 208 -14.61 -1.54 3.81
N LEU A 209 -14.21 -2.03 2.63
CA LEU A 209 -13.09 -1.49 1.87
C LEU A 209 -13.48 -1.37 0.39
N PRO A 210 -13.95 -0.20 -0.06
CA PRO A 210 -14.26 0.04 -1.46
C PRO A 210 -12.99 0.09 -2.32
N ASP A 211 -13.11 -0.25 -3.61
CA ASP A 211 -11.97 -0.20 -4.53
C ASP A 211 -11.50 1.24 -4.82
N LYS A 212 -10.25 1.53 -4.48
CA LYS A 212 -9.64 2.87 -4.60
C LYS A 212 -9.71 3.43 -6.02
N LYS A 213 -9.37 2.62 -7.03
CA LYS A 213 -9.30 3.04 -8.43
C LYS A 213 -10.68 3.42 -8.97
N SER A 214 -11.68 2.63 -8.61
CA SER A 214 -13.08 2.83 -8.97
C SER A 214 -13.63 4.14 -8.38
N ILE A 215 -13.34 4.42 -7.11
CA ILE A 215 -13.72 5.70 -6.47
C ILE A 215 -13.03 6.88 -7.16
N ILE A 216 -11.70 6.84 -7.34
CA ILE A 216 -10.96 7.92 -8.01
C ILE A 216 -11.54 8.21 -9.39
N MET A 217 -11.85 7.17 -10.17
CA MET A 217 -12.40 7.32 -11.52
C MET A 217 -13.77 8.03 -11.51
N TYR A 218 -14.65 7.68 -10.57
CA TYR A 218 -15.96 8.32 -10.46
C TYR A 218 -15.85 9.76 -9.93
N VAL A 219 -15.06 10.00 -8.90
CA VAL A 219 -14.81 11.35 -8.36
C VAL A 219 -14.19 12.27 -9.41
N THR A 220 -13.29 11.75 -10.23
CA THR A 220 -12.72 12.49 -11.35
C THR A 220 -13.79 12.89 -12.37
N SER A 221 -14.82 12.05 -12.58
CA SER A 221 -15.94 12.37 -13.47
C SER A 221 -16.79 13.53 -12.93
N LEU A 222 -16.92 13.64 -11.59
CA LEU A 222 -17.52 14.81 -10.93
C LEU A 222 -16.65 16.05 -11.10
N PHE A 223 -15.36 15.94 -10.82
CA PHE A 223 -14.37 17.01 -10.97
C PHE A 223 -14.30 17.56 -12.40
N ALA A 224 -14.55 16.71 -13.41
CA ALA A 224 -14.50 17.10 -14.82
C ALA A 224 -15.58 18.11 -15.21
N VAL A 225 -16.77 18.05 -14.56
CA VAL A 225 -17.95 18.83 -14.95
C VAL A 225 -18.35 19.90 -13.93
N LEU A 226 -17.76 19.86 -12.74
CA LEU A 226 -17.98 20.83 -11.66
C LEU A 226 -16.84 21.87 -11.60
N PRO A 227 -17.06 23.03 -10.95
CA PRO A 227 -16.00 24.02 -10.73
C PRO A 227 -14.76 23.41 -10.07
N LYS A 228 -13.59 23.69 -10.65
CA LYS A 228 -12.29 23.13 -10.29
C LYS A 228 -11.50 24.04 -9.34
N ASP A 229 -12.18 24.63 -8.37
CA ASP A 229 -11.56 25.54 -7.41
C ASP A 229 -10.69 24.72 -6.45
N VAL A 230 -9.36 24.84 -6.57
CA VAL A 230 -8.38 24.19 -5.69
C VAL A 230 -7.31 25.21 -5.34
N SER A 231 -7.01 25.38 -4.05
CA SER A 231 -5.99 26.31 -3.57
C SER A 231 -4.78 25.58 -2.98
N MET A 232 -3.61 26.21 -3.00
CA MET A 232 -2.40 25.64 -2.42
C MET A 232 -2.54 25.41 -0.91
N GLU A 233 -3.31 26.24 -0.21
CA GLU A 233 -3.59 26.10 1.22
C GLU A 233 -4.34 24.80 1.51
N ALA A 234 -5.33 24.44 0.69
CA ALA A 234 -6.05 23.18 0.86
C ALA A 234 -5.21 21.96 0.49
N ILE A 235 -4.28 22.09 -0.47
CA ILE A 235 -3.30 21.04 -0.75
C ILE A 235 -2.40 20.83 0.47
N ARG A 236 -1.92 21.91 1.11
CA ARG A 236 -1.10 21.83 2.32
C ARG A 236 -1.88 21.23 3.50
N GLU A 237 -3.16 21.58 3.66
CA GLU A 237 -4.02 20.96 4.68
C GLU A 237 -4.04 19.43 4.52
N VAL A 238 -4.17 18.93 3.30
CA VAL A 238 -4.11 17.49 3.01
C VAL A 238 -2.80 16.85 3.44
N GLU A 239 -1.67 17.57 3.33
CA GLU A 239 -0.35 17.04 3.74
C GLU A 239 -0.21 16.88 5.25
N THR A 240 -0.96 17.69 6.01
CA THR A 240 -1.02 17.66 7.48
C THR A 240 -2.05 16.67 8.04
N LEU A 241 -2.86 16.05 7.18
CA LEU A 241 -3.81 15.03 7.62
C LEU A 241 -3.07 13.80 8.19
N PRO A 242 -3.62 13.13 9.22
CA PRO A 242 -3.03 11.92 9.75
C PRO A 242 -2.94 10.87 8.64
N ARG A 243 -1.72 10.61 8.17
CA ARG A 243 -1.45 9.65 7.10
C ARG A 243 -1.53 8.24 7.69
N LYS A 244 -2.67 7.57 7.54
CA LYS A 244 -2.70 6.10 7.56
C LYS A 244 -2.19 5.60 6.20
N PHE A 245 -0.95 5.08 6.20
CA PHE A 245 -0.28 4.30 5.14
C PHE A 245 -0.07 4.94 3.75
N LYS A 246 1.21 5.15 3.43
CA LYS A 246 1.83 4.85 2.14
C LYS A 246 3.27 4.42 2.42
N VAL A 247 3.60 3.16 2.16
CA VAL A 247 4.98 2.72 1.95
C VAL A 247 5.36 3.20 0.55
N GLU A 248 6.23 4.21 0.46
CA GLU A 248 6.97 4.58 -0.76
C GLU A 248 8.43 4.78 -0.34
N VAL A 249 9.27 3.85 -0.79
CA VAL A 249 10.72 3.79 -0.63
C VAL A 249 11.35 4.79 -1.61
N ILE A 250 12.30 5.58 -1.10
CA ILE A 250 13.26 6.48 -1.79
C ILE A 250 12.68 7.79 -2.37
N GLU A 251 12.91 8.89 -1.64
CA GLU A 251 13.49 10.17 -2.10
C GLU A 251 13.36 11.22 -0.97
N TYR A 252 14.27 11.23 0.01
CA TYR A 252 14.48 12.38 0.93
C TYR A 252 15.89 12.37 1.52
N PHE A 253 16.91 12.45 0.65
CA PHE A 253 18.15 13.13 1.02
C PHE A 253 18.11 14.48 0.30
N GLU A 254 18.08 15.55 1.10
CA GLU A 254 18.19 16.98 0.77
C GLU A 254 16.98 17.84 1.20
N SER A 255 16.90 18.10 2.51
CA SER A 255 16.59 19.45 3.03
C SER A 255 16.75 19.47 4.56
N ILE A 256 18.00 19.45 5.03
CA ILE A 256 18.32 19.83 6.42
C ILE A 256 18.44 21.35 6.46
N ALA A 257 17.42 22.02 7.02
CA ALA A 257 17.58 23.32 7.70
C ALA A 257 16.30 23.71 8.48
N LEU A 258 16.40 23.69 9.81
CA LEU A 258 15.65 24.51 10.77
C LEU A 258 14.12 24.42 10.75
N VAL A 259 13.57 23.30 11.24
CA VAL A 259 12.28 23.28 11.95
C VAL A 259 12.40 22.28 13.09
N THR A 260 12.21 22.73 14.33
CA THR A 260 12.04 21.87 15.50
C THR A 260 10.90 20.89 15.23
N VAL A 261 11.22 19.60 15.14
CA VAL A 261 10.23 18.53 14.97
C VAL A 261 9.41 18.44 16.26
N PRO A 262 8.07 18.51 16.23
CA PRO A 262 7.28 18.30 17.44
C PRO A 262 7.43 16.83 17.86
N VAL A 263 7.96 16.62 19.06
CA VAL A 263 7.96 15.31 19.75
C VAL A 263 6.49 14.87 19.89
N PRO A 264 6.11 13.65 19.48
CA PRO A 264 4.73 13.20 19.60
C PRO A 264 4.36 13.01 21.08
N THR A 265 3.46 13.86 21.58
CA THR A 265 3.08 13.94 23.01
C THR A 265 1.85 13.09 23.37
N HIS A 266 1.25 12.37 22.42
CA HIS A 266 0.02 11.61 22.63
C HIS A 266 0.24 10.08 22.67
N PRO A 267 -0.19 9.37 23.73
CA PRO A 267 -0.05 7.91 23.85
C PRO A 267 -0.79 7.11 22.76
N LEU A 268 -1.86 7.69 22.19
CA LEU A 268 -2.56 7.10 21.03
C LEU A 268 -1.76 7.18 19.73
N ALA A 269 -0.84 8.14 19.59
CA ALA A 269 0.06 8.21 18.44
C ALA A 269 1.10 7.08 18.52
N PHE A 270 1.69 6.84 19.70
CA PHE A 270 2.60 5.72 19.97
C PHE A 270 1.92 4.36 19.71
N LEU A 271 0.71 4.13 20.24
CA LEU A 271 -0.06 2.90 19.99
C LEU A 271 -0.51 2.76 18.53
N SER A 272 -0.91 3.85 17.87
CA SER A 272 -1.25 3.81 16.44
C SER A 272 -0.05 3.52 15.54
N PHE A 273 1.18 3.76 16.02
CA PHE A 273 2.41 3.47 15.30
C PHE A 273 2.81 1.99 15.39
N PHE A 274 2.51 1.31 16.49
CA PHE A 274 2.80 -0.13 16.68
C PHE A 274 1.63 -1.05 16.28
N CYS A 275 0.37 -0.60 16.36
CA CYS A 275 -0.82 -1.42 16.08
C CYS A 275 -1.08 -1.74 14.59
N PHE A 276 -0.28 -1.25 13.64
CA PHE A 276 -0.49 -1.58 12.21
C PHE A 276 0.40 -2.71 11.68
N ALA A 277 1.22 -3.33 12.53
CA ALA A 277 1.96 -4.55 12.18
C ALA A 277 1.15 -5.84 12.44
N TRP A 278 -0.18 -5.77 12.50
CA TRP A 278 -1.04 -6.96 12.71
C TRP A 278 -2.00 -7.26 11.54
N LEU A 279 -1.68 -8.40 10.91
CA LEU A 279 -2.42 -9.30 10.02
C LEU A 279 -2.64 -8.94 8.52
N PRO A 280 -2.57 -9.94 7.58
CA PRO A 280 -2.33 -11.37 7.76
C PRO A 280 -1.25 -11.97 6.83
N LEU A 281 -0.01 -12.13 7.31
CA LEU A 281 0.99 -13.04 6.70
C LEU A 281 0.61 -14.53 6.89
N GLN A 282 -0.32 -14.81 7.82
CA GLN A 282 -0.82 -16.14 8.11
C GLN A 282 -1.60 -16.78 6.94
N ARG A 283 -2.20 -15.98 6.04
CA ARG A 283 -2.97 -16.54 4.90
C ARG A 283 -2.09 -17.20 3.84
N PHE A 284 -0.82 -16.76 3.73
CA PHE A 284 0.16 -17.34 2.82
C PHE A 284 0.90 -18.52 3.45
N TYR A 285 1.25 -18.42 4.73
CA TYR A 285 1.88 -19.52 5.48
C TYR A 285 0.95 -20.74 5.62
N LEU A 286 -0.35 -20.53 5.86
CA LEU A 286 -1.36 -21.59 5.90
C LEU A 286 -1.55 -22.28 4.54
N LEU A 287 -1.45 -21.57 3.42
CA LEU A 287 -1.53 -22.18 2.08
C LEU A 287 -0.35 -23.14 1.81
N PHE A 288 0.79 -22.92 2.47
CA PHE A 288 2.02 -23.70 2.27
C PHE A 288 2.17 -24.88 3.23
N ILE A 289 1.78 -24.73 4.50
CA ILE A 289 1.84 -25.83 5.49
C ILE A 289 0.67 -26.80 5.32
N SER A 290 -0.53 -26.30 4.99
CA SER A 290 -1.73 -27.14 4.93
C SER A 290 -1.96 -27.84 3.59
N ALA A 291 -1.06 -27.68 2.61
CA ALA A 291 -1.03 -28.53 1.42
C ALA A 291 -0.46 -29.90 1.80
N PRO A 292 -1.28 -30.91 2.11
CA PRO A 292 -0.78 -32.20 2.54
C PRO A 292 -0.17 -32.88 1.31
N ASN A 293 1.11 -33.24 1.37
CA ASN A 293 1.83 -34.39 0.77
C ASN A 293 1.22 -35.22 -0.40
N ARG A 294 0.37 -34.67 -1.25
CA ARG A 294 -0.29 -35.40 -2.35
C ARG A 294 -0.42 -34.49 -3.55
N LEU A 295 0.66 -34.40 -4.29
CA LEU A 295 0.64 -34.14 -5.73
C LEU A 295 -0.26 -35.16 -6.50
N ASP A 296 -0.76 -36.20 -5.82
CA ASP A 296 -1.71 -37.19 -6.34
C ASP A 296 -3.20 -36.75 -6.34
N GLU A 297 -3.64 -35.78 -5.53
CA GLU A 297 -5.08 -35.54 -5.28
C GLU A 297 -5.68 -34.27 -5.92
N LEU A 298 -4.87 -33.41 -6.52
CA LEU A 298 -5.35 -32.31 -7.37
C LEU A 298 -4.99 -32.65 -8.81
N CYS A 299 -5.88 -33.34 -9.53
CA CYS A 299 -6.14 -33.11 -10.96
C CYS A 299 -6.94 -34.28 -11.56
N GLN A 300 -8.25 -34.24 -11.38
CA GLN A 300 -9.18 -34.97 -12.24
C GLN A 300 -9.81 -33.95 -13.21
N GLY A 301 -9.12 -33.69 -14.33
CA GLY A 301 -9.54 -32.68 -15.31
C GLY A 301 -8.85 -32.83 -16.66
N SER A 302 -9.63 -33.28 -17.65
CA SER A 302 -9.40 -33.26 -19.10
C SER A 302 -8.23 -34.07 -19.67
N LEU A 303 -8.57 -35.23 -20.28
CA LEU A 303 -7.73 -35.93 -21.27
C LEU A 303 -7.56 -35.03 -22.51
N LEU A 304 -6.53 -34.18 -22.51
CA LEU A 304 -5.92 -33.75 -23.78
C LEU A 304 -4.78 -34.73 -24.06
N GLU A 305 -4.61 -35.15 -25.32
CA GLU A 305 -3.43 -35.90 -25.74
C GLU A 305 -2.19 -35.07 -25.41
N VAL A 306 -1.47 -35.49 -24.37
CA VAL A 306 -0.14 -34.98 -24.06
C VAL A 306 0.80 -35.64 -25.05
N ASP A 307 1.39 -34.84 -25.94
CA ASP A 307 2.44 -35.29 -26.85
C ASP A 307 3.81 -35.14 -26.20
N LEU A 308 4.75 -36.02 -26.56
CA LEU A 308 6.09 -36.10 -25.96
C LEU A 308 6.84 -34.77 -26.08
N ASP A 309 6.73 -34.10 -27.24
CA ASP A 309 7.36 -32.79 -27.50
C ASP A 309 6.84 -31.70 -26.57
N SER A 310 5.53 -31.73 -26.25
CA SER A 310 4.92 -30.77 -25.32
C SER A 310 5.38 -31.02 -23.89
N TYR A 311 5.48 -32.28 -23.47
CA TYR A 311 6.02 -32.64 -22.16
C TYR A 311 7.47 -32.18 -22.01
N GLN A 312 8.34 -32.51 -22.99
CA GLN A 312 9.75 -32.13 -22.97
C GLN A 312 9.93 -30.61 -22.89
N SER A 313 9.14 -29.84 -23.65
CA SER A 313 9.17 -28.37 -23.59
C SER A 313 8.78 -27.83 -22.20
N THR A 314 7.73 -28.38 -21.59
CA THR A 314 7.30 -27.96 -20.24
C THR A 314 8.27 -28.36 -19.15
N LEU A 315 8.90 -29.54 -19.28
CA LEU A 315 9.94 -30.02 -18.38
C LEU A 315 11.18 -29.12 -18.44
N GLU A 316 11.63 -28.76 -19.65
CA GLU A 316 12.79 -27.88 -19.84
C GLU A 316 12.56 -26.48 -19.24
N GLU A 317 11.37 -25.91 -19.40
CA GLU A 317 11.00 -24.63 -18.80
C GLU A 317 11.09 -24.68 -17.26
N VAL A 318 10.50 -25.73 -16.66
CA VAL A 318 10.55 -25.92 -15.20
C VAL A 318 11.96 -26.16 -14.71
N LEU A 319 12.77 -26.97 -15.40
CA LEU A 319 14.16 -27.24 -15.01
C LEU A 319 15.06 -26.00 -15.15
N THR A 320 14.83 -25.17 -16.18
CA THR A 320 15.56 -23.91 -16.38
C THR A 320 15.27 -22.94 -15.26
N TRP A 321 13.98 -22.79 -14.90
CA TRP A 321 13.60 -21.99 -13.76
C TRP A 321 14.17 -22.55 -12.45
N LEU A 322 14.10 -23.86 -12.25
CA LEU A 322 14.62 -24.52 -11.03
C LEU A 322 16.12 -24.29 -10.85
N LEU A 323 16.91 -24.35 -11.93
CA LEU A 323 18.33 -23.99 -11.90
C LEU A 323 18.53 -22.54 -11.47
N SER A 324 17.78 -21.61 -12.06
CA SER A 324 17.86 -20.19 -11.70
C SER A 324 17.47 -19.94 -10.24
N ALA A 325 16.49 -20.68 -9.72
CA ALA A 325 16.01 -20.53 -8.34
C ALA A 325 17.00 -21.13 -7.33
N GLU A 326 17.62 -22.27 -7.65
CA GLU A 326 18.71 -22.86 -6.86
C GLU A 326 19.91 -21.90 -6.79
N ASP A 327 20.34 -21.34 -7.92
CA ASP A 327 21.41 -20.34 -7.97
C ASP A 327 21.05 -19.09 -7.16
N ALA A 328 19.82 -18.60 -7.30
CA ALA A 328 19.34 -17.43 -6.56
C ALA A 328 19.36 -17.65 -5.05
N LEU A 329 18.97 -18.85 -4.57
CA LEU A 329 19.03 -19.19 -3.15
C LEU A 329 20.49 -19.33 -2.66
N GLN A 330 21.36 -19.91 -3.48
CA GLN A 330 22.77 -20.11 -3.15
C GLN A 330 23.56 -18.81 -3.07
N ILE A 331 23.19 -17.80 -3.87
CA ILE A 331 23.84 -16.47 -3.89
C ILE A 331 23.46 -15.63 -2.67
N GLN A 332 22.35 -15.95 -1.98
CA GLN A 332 21.92 -15.14 -0.83
C GLN A 332 22.94 -15.22 0.31
N ASP A 333 23.31 -14.05 0.86
CA ASP A 333 24.26 -13.94 1.95
C ASP A 333 23.78 -14.62 3.25
N GLU A 334 24.71 -14.90 4.16
CA GLU A 334 24.38 -15.34 5.52
C GLU A 334 23.49 -14.32 6.22
N VAL A 335 22.68 -14.78 7.18
CA VAL A 335 21.77 -13.90 7.92
C VAL A 335 22.59 -12.91 8.75
N SER A 336 22.31 -11.62 8.58
CA SER A 336 23.02 -10.53 9.26
C SER A 336 22.72 -10.50 10.77
N ASP A 337 23.55 -9.78 11.53
CA ASP A 337 23.33 -9.43 12.94
C ASP A 337 22.70 -8.02 13.11
N ASP A 338 22.53 -7.27 12.02
CA ASP A 338 21.82 -5.99 12.02
C ASP A 338 20.32 -6.14 11.72
N VAL A 339 19.48 -5.50 12.52
CA VAL A 339 18.02 -5.67 12.44
C VAL A 339 17.43 -5.14 11.13
N GLU A 340 17.97 -4.07 10.55
CA GLU A 340 17.47 -3.52 9.29
C GLU A 340 17.93 -4.35 8.10
N GLU A 341 19.18 -4.83 8.13
CA GLU A 341 19.68 -5.77 7.12
C GLU A 341 18.89 -7.09 7.13
N VAL A 342 18.59 -7.64 8.31
CA VAL A 342 17.78 -8.86 8.43
C VAL A 342 16.34 -8.64 7.93
N LYS A 343 15.75 -7.44 8.14
CA LYS A 343 14.43 -7.10 7.55
C LYS A 343 14.47 -7.11 6.03
N ASP A 344 15.50 -6.53 5.42
CA ASP A 344 15.66 -6.53 3.96
C ASP A 344 15.90 -7.95 3.41
N GLN A 345 16.72 -8.75 4.10
CA GLN A 345 16.93 -10.17 3.78
C GLN A 345 15.62 -10.97 3.89
N PHE A 346 14.81 -10.70 4.92
CA PHE A 346 13.51 -11.32 5.13
C PHE A 346 12.54 -11.00 3.98
N HIS A 347 12.39 -9.73 3.59
CA HIS A 347 11.49 -9.33 2.51
C HIS A 347 11.94 -9.85 1.14
N THR A 348 13.25 -9.87 0.90
CA THR A 348 13.83 -10.46 -0.32
C THR A 348 13.52 -11.96 -0.39
N HIS A 349 13.67 -12.67 0.73
CA HIS A 349 13.38 -14.10 0.80
C HIS A 349 11.86 -14.39 0.75
N GLU A 350 11.02 -13.51 1.28
CA GLU A 350 9.56 -13.58 1.15
C GLU A 350 9.13 -13.52 -0.33
N ALA A 351 9.68 -12.59 -1.10
CA ALA A 351 9.42 -12.49 -2.54
C ALA A 351 9.84 -13.78 -3.27
N PHE A 352 10.98 -14.36 -2.89
CA PHE A 352 11.45 -15.65 -3.41
C PHE A 352 10.49 -16.80 -3.05
N MET A 353 9.97 -16.85 -1.82
CA MET A 353 8.97 -17.84 -1.40
C MET A 353 7.64 -17.69 -2.17
N MET A 354 7.23 -16.47 -2.51
CA MET A 354 6.07 -16.25 -3.38
C MET A 354 6.30 -16.79 -4.79
N GLU A 355 7.51 -16.61 -5.34
CA GLU A 355 7.89 -17.16 -6.64
C GLU A 355 7.92 -18.69 -6.62
N LEU A 356 8.51 -19.29 -5.57
CA LEU A 356 8.49 -20.74 -5.35
C LEU A 356 7.05 -21.26 -5.33
N THR A 357 6.15 -20.58 -4.62
CA THR A 357 4.72 -20.94 -4.56
C THR A 357 4.03 -20.90 -5.91
N ALA A 358 4.31 -19.88 -6.74
CA ALA A 358 3.69 -19.74 -8.05
C ALA A 358 4.04 -20.93 -8.98
N HIS A 359 5.26 -21.47 -8.87
CA HIS A 359 5.76 -22.55 -9.70
C HIS A 359 5.40 -23.96 -9.21
N GLN A 360 4.86 -24.09 -7.98
CA GLN A 360 4.42 -25.39 -7.44
C GLN A 360 3.44 -26.11 -8.37
N SER A 361 2.50 -25.37 -8.96
CA SER A 361 1.53 -25.94 -9.90
C SER A 361 2.17 -26.41 -11.20
N SER A 362 3.17 -25.69 -11.72
CA SER A 362 3.91 -26.07 -12.92
C SER A 362 4.70 -27.36 -12.72
N VAL A 363 5.37 -27.52 -11.57
CA VAL A 363 6.08 -28.76 -11.22
C VAL A 363 5.08 -29.93 -11.14
N GLY A 364 3.92 -29.73 -10.49
CA GLY A 364 2.86 -30.74 -10.43
C GLY A 364 2.31 -31.12 -11.80
N ASN A 365 2.11 -30.15 -12.69
CA ASN A 365 1.65 -30.39 -14.06
C ASN A 365 2.63 -31.25 -14.87
N VAL A 366 3.95 -31.00 -14.73
CA VAL A 366 4.98 -31.80 -15.42
C VAL A 366 4.98 -33.24 -14.92
N LEU A 367 4.92 -33.45 -13.61
CA LEU A 367 4.82 -34.79 -13.02
C LEU A 367 3.54 -35.52 -13.46
N GLN A 368 2.42 -34.80 -13.57
CA GLN A 368 1.18 -35.38 -14.07
C GLN A 368 1.27 -35.73 -15.56
N ALA A 369 1.82 -34.84 -16.39
CA ALA A 369 1.99 -35.06 -17.81
C ALA A 369 2.89 -36.27 -18.11
N GLY A 370 3.99 -36.43 -17.37
CA GLY A 370 4.87 -37.61 -17.50
C GLY A 370 4.16 -38.92 -17.09
N ASN A 371 3.38 -38.91 -16.00
CA ASN A 371 2.56 -40.06 -15.62
C ASN A 371 1.50 -40.42 -16.67
N GLN A 372 0.88 -39.42 -17.30
CA GLN A 372 -0.08 -39.64 -18.38
C GLN A 372 0.57 -40.25 -19.63
N LEU A 373 1.76 -39.79 -20.01
CA LEU A 373 2.52 -40.34 -21.13
C LEU A 373 2.89 -41.82 -20.91
N ILE A 374 3.34 -42.17 -19.70
CA ILE A 374 3.63 -43.57 -19.33
C ILE A 374 2.34 -44.41 -19.36
N ALA A 375 1.22 -43.87 -18.87
CA ALA A 375 -0.05 -44.60 -18.84
C ALA A 375 -0.68 -44.85 -20.22
N GLN A 376 -0.34 -44.04 -21.24
CA GLN A 376 -0.82 -44.20 -22.61
C GLN A 376 -0.21 -45.41 -23.32
N GLY A 377 0.99 -45.86 -22.91
CA GLY A 377 1.66 -47.04 -23.47
C GLY A 377 2.06 -46.92 -24.95
N SER A 378 2.16 -45.68 -25.45
CA SER A 378 2.56 -45.35 -26.83
C SER A 378 4.08 -45.16 -27.00
N LEU A 379 4.82 -45.21 -25.89
CA LEU A 379 6.27 -44.99 -25.82
C LEU A 379 7.03 -46.32 -25.79
N THR A 380 8.31 -46.28 -26.14
CA THR A 380 9.22 -47.41 -25.94
C THR A 380 9.60 -47.56 -24.47
N GLU A 381 10.03 -48.76 -24.07
CA GLU A 381 10.46 -49.04 -22.69
C GLU A 381 11.63 -48.11 -22.27
N GLU A 382 12.53 -47.78 -23.19
CA GLU A 382 13.63 -46.83 -22.98
C GLU A 382 13.14 -45.40 -22.72
N GLU A 383 12.14 -44.92 -23.49
CA GLU A 383 11.55 -43.58 -23.31
C GLU A 383 10.74 -43.48 -22.00
N GLU A 384 10.02 -44.54 -21.62
CA GLU A 384 9.32 -44.57 -20.34
C GLU A 384 10.29 -44.50 -19.14
N ASP A 385 11.40 -45.23 -19.22
CA ASP A 385 12.43 -45.20 -18.18
C ASP A 385 13.11 -43.82 -18.09
N GLU A 386 13.40 -43.18 -19.23
CA GLU A 386 13.94 -41.82 -19.26
C GLU A 386 12.97 -40.81 -18.61
N ILE A 387 11.67 -40.88 -18.92
CA ILE A 387 10.66 -40.01 -18.30
C ILE A 387 10.57 -40.24 -16.79
N ARG A 388 10.64 -41.50 -16.31
CA ARG A 388 10.66 -41.80 -14.87
C ARG A 388 11.88 -41.20 -14.18
N GLU A 389 13.05 -41.30 -14.78
CA GLU A 389 14.28 -40.71 -14.25
C GLU A 389 14.19 -39.18 -14.19
N GLN A 390 13.70 -38.54 -15.27
CA GLN A 390 13.50 -37.09 -15.33
C GLN A 390 12.52 -36.58 -14.26
N MET A 391 11.38 -37.25 -14.07
CA MET A 391 10.40 -36.90 -13.04
C MET A 391 10.97 -37.07 -11.62
N SER A 392 11.71 -38.16 -11.39
CA SER A 392 12.37 -38.42 -10.10
C SER A 392 13.40 -37.34 -9.77
N LEU A 393 14.23 -36.96 -10.74
CA LEU A 393 15.22 -35.90 -10.60
C LEU A 393 14.56 -34.54 -10.34
N LEU A 394 13.52 -34.20 -11.10
CA LEU A 394 12.75 -32.97 -10.92
C LEU A 394 12.17 -32.88 -9.50
N ASN A 395 11.49 -33.94 -9.05
CA ASN A 395 10.89 -33.98 -7.72
C ASN A 395 11.93 -33.87 -6.60
N SER A 396 13.08 -34.56 -6.74
CA SER A 396 14.18 -34.49 -5.78
C SER A 396 14.79 -33.10 -5.65
N ARG A 397 15.04 -32.42 -6.78
CA ARG A 397 15.60 -31.07 -6.81
C ARG A 397 14.62 -30.03 -6.27
N TRP A 398 13.36 -30.10 -6.71
CA TRP A 398 12.28 -29.26 -6.18
C TRP A 398 12.15 -29.37 -4.67
N GLU A 399 12.11 -30.60 -4.15
CA GLU A 399 11.96 -30.84 -2.71
C GLU A 399 13.17 -30.34 -1.93
N SER A 400 14.37 -30.54 -2.47
CA SER A 400 15.61 -30.05 -1.86
C SER A 400 15.63 -28.51 -1.81
N LEU A 401 15.24 -27.83 -2.89
CA LEU A 401 15.10 -26.37 -2.93
C LEU A 401 14.05 -25.88 -1.92
N ARG A 402 12.89 -26.55 -1.87
CA ARG A 402 11.79 -26.21 -0.95
C ARG A 402 12.22 -26.32 0.50
N VAL A 403 12.87 -27.41 0.89
CA VAL A 403 13.37 -27.62 2.26
C VAL A 403 14.43 -26.57 2.62
N ALA A 404 15.42 -26.35 1.75
CA ALA A 404 16.47 -25.36 2.00
C ALA A 404 15.90 -23.93 2.16
N SER A 405 14.87 -23.60 1.38
CA SER A 405 14.17 -22.31 1.48
C SER A 405 13.39 -22.19 2.79
N MET A 406 12.70 -23.26 3.21
CA MET A 406 12.01 -23.27 4.51
C MET A 406 12.97 -23.15 5.68
N ASP A 407 14.12 -23.82 5.64
CA ASP A 407 15.17 -23.73 6.67
C ASP A 407 15.72 -22.30 6.78
N ARG A 408 15.95 -21.65 5.63
CA ARG A 408 16.40 -20.24 5.60
C ARG A 408 15.33 -19.31 6.15
N GLN A 409 14.06 -19.48 5.76
CA GLN A 409 12.95 -18.70 6.30
C GLN A 409 12.87 -18.85 7.82
N ALA A 410 12.94 -20.07 8.36
CA ALA A 410 12.92 -20.32 9.80
C ALA A 410 14.07 -19.61 10.52
N ARG A 411 15.27 -19.62 9.93
CA ARG A 411 16.43 -18.95 10.51
C ARG A 411 16.36 -17.42 10.46
N LEU A 412 15.87 -16.85 9.36
CA LEU A 412 15.60 -15.40 9.26
C LEU A 412 14.58 -14.97 10.31
N HIS A 413 13.53 -15.77 10.50
CA HIS A 413 12.52 -15.54 11.52
C HIS A 413 13.10 -15.53 12.94
N GLU A 414 13.86 -16.57 13.30
CA GLU A 414 14.46 -16.72 14.62
C GLU A 414 15.35 -15.52 14.97
N ILE A 415 16.28 -15.17 14.06
CA ILE A 415 17.22 -14.06 14.27
C ILE A 415 16.49 -12.71 14.34
N LEU A 416 15.51 -12.49 13.46
CA LEU A 416 14.74 -11.25 13.45
C LEU A 416 13.93 -11.06 14.75
N MET A 417 13.33 -12.13 15.27
CA MET A 417 12.61 -12.13 16.55
C MET A 417 13.56 -11.78 17.71
N ASP A 418 14.72 -12.41 17.76
CA ASP A 418 15.72 -12.18 18.82
C ASP A 418 16.24 -10.73 18.80
N LEU A 419 16.60 -10.21 17.63
CA LEU A 419 17.08 -8.83 17.47
C LEU A 419 16.01 -7.81 17.84
N GLN A 420 14.76 -8.04 17.44
CA GLN A 420 13.64 -7.16 17.79
C GLN A 420 13.35 -7.19 19.30
N GLN A 421 13.39 -8.36 19.93
CA GLN A 421 13.23 -8.47 21.38
C GLN A 421 14.36 -7.76 22.13
N GLN A 422 15.60 -7.83 21.62
CA GLN A 422 16.74 -7.11 22.17
C GLN A 422 16.55 -5.58 22.08
N GLN A 423 16.03 -5.07 20.96
CA GLN A 423 15.71 -3.64 20.80
C GLN A 423 14.63 -3.18 21.80
N LEU A 424 13.59 -4.00 22.04
CA LEU A 424 12.57 -3.70 23.05
C LEU A 424 13.13 -3.69 24.48
N GLN A 425 14.02 -4.63 24.80
CA GLN A 425 14.67 -4.66 26.11
C GLN A 425 15.55 -3.43 26.33
N GLN A 426 16.33 -3.03 25.32
CA GLN A 426 17.15 -1.82 25.38
C GLN A 426 16.32 -0.57 25.64
N LEU A 427 15.18 -0.41 24.95
CA LEU A 427 14.26 0.70 25.19
C LEU A 427 13.68 0.66 26.61
N SER A 428 13.32 -0.52 27.11
CA SER A 428 12.82 -0.69 28.48
C SER A 428 13.85 -0.27 29.53
N ASP A 429 15.10 -0.68 29.35
CA ASP A 429 16.21 -0.35 30.26
C ASP A 429 16.51 1.14 30.23
N TRP A 430 16.51 1.75 29.05
CA TRP A 430 16.70 3.19 28.87
C TRP A 430 15.57 4.00 29.52
N LEU A 431 14.31 3.59 29.30
CA LEU A 431 13.15 4.22 29.93
C LEU A 431 13.24 4.17 31.45
N THR A 432 13.67 3.04 32.01
CA THR A 432 13.82 2.87 33.46
C THR A 432 14.84 3.86 34.03
N GLN A 433 16.00 3.98 33.36
CA GLN A 433 17.04 4.94 33.77
C GLN A 433 16.56 6.38 33.66
N THR A 434 15.83 6.70 32.60
CA THR A 434 15.29 8.05 32.36
C THR A 434 14.19 8.40 33.35
N GLU A 435 13.29 7.48 33.68
CA GLU A 435 12.27 7.64 34.71
C GLU A 435 12.89 7.88 36.09
N ASP A 436 13.95 7.16 36.45
CA ASP A 436 14.67 7.37 37.71
C ASP A 436 15.42 8.71 37.73
N ARG A 437 15.98 9.15 36.59
CA ARG A 437 16.55 10.50 36.44
C ARG A 437 15.47 11.57 36.63
N ILE A 438 14.31 11.41 36.01
CA ILE A 438 13.15 12.32 36.17
C ILE A 438 12.74 12.42 37.64
N ARG A 439 12.55 11.28 38.32
CA ARG A 439 12.17 11.24 39.75
C ARG A 439 13.15 11.98 40.64
N LYS A 440 14.46 11.82 40.43
CA LYS A 440 15.49 12.56 41.18
C LYS A 440 15.29 14.05 41.02
N ILE A 441 15.07 14.51 39.78
CA ILE A 441 14.91 15.92 39.50
C ILE A 441 13.60 16.48 40.07
N GLU A 442 12.50 15.71 40.08
CA GLU A 442 11.25 16.13 40.74
C GLU A 442 11.41 16.36 42.24
N THR A 443 12.34 15.63 42.89
CA THR A 443 12.61 15.77 44.31
C THR A 443 13.60 16.89 44.67
N GLU A 444 14.19 17.55 43.67
CA GLU A 444 15.14 18.64 43.90
C GLU A 444 14.44 19.88 44.47
N PRO A 445 15.06 20.57 45.47
CA PRO A 445 14.52 21.81 45.99
C PRO A 445 14.52 22.91 44.92
N ALA A 446 13.54 23.82 45.00
CA ALA A 446 13.47 24.97 44.10
C ALA A 446 14.78 25.77 44.09
N ALA A 447 15.21 26.20 42.90
CA ALA A 447 16.44 26.97 42.74
C ALA A 447 16.38 28.26 43.56
N LYS A 448 17.41 28.50 44.36
CA LYS A 448 17.50 29.67 45.25
C LYS A 448 18.12 30.88 44.56
N ASP A 449 18.98 30.63 43.57
CA ASP A 449 19.74 31.64 42.85
C ASP A 449 19.78 31.33 41.35
N LEU A 450 20.04 32.35 40.53
CA LEU A 450 20.03 32.28 39.06
C LEU A 450 21.00 31.25 38.49
N ASP A 451 22.16 31.07 39.12
CA ASP A 451 23.18 30.13 38.61
C ASP A 451 22.73 28.67 38.77
N ILE A 452 22.07 28.34 39.89
CA ILE A 452 21.44 27.03 40.10
C ILE A 452 20.29 26.81 39.10
N TYR A 453 19.57 27.87 38.76
CA TYR A 453 18.48 27.81 37.80
C TYR A 453 18.95 27.59 36.35
N LYS A 454 20.06 28.24 35.95
CA LYS A 454 20.72 27.98 34.67
C LYS A 454 21.24 26.55 34.56
N GLU A 455 21.78 26.02 35.66
CA GLU A 455 22.20 24.62 35.74
C GLU A 455 21.01 23.66 35.52
N GLN A 456 19.85 23.94 36.13
CA GLN A 456 18.62 23.15 35.89
C GLN A 456 18.13 23.20 34.44
N ILE A 457 18.30 24.33 33.75
CA ILE A 457 17.99 24.47 32.31
C ILE A 457 18.94 23.61 31.48
N GLU A 458 20.23 23.62 31.80
CA GLU A 458 21.21 22.85 31.03
C GLU A 458 21.03 21.32 31.23
N GLN A 459 20.78 20.89 32.46
CA GLN A 459 20.41 19.50 32.77
C GLN A 459 19.13 19.06 32.04
N HIS A 460 18.18 19.99 31.84
CA HIS A 460 16.97 19.71 31.08
C HIS A 460 17.26 19.55 29.58
N LYS A 461 18.10 20.40 28.99
CA LYS A 461 18.49 20.28 27.58
C LYS A 461 19.26 18.99 27.30
N GLU A 462 20.13 18.58 28.22
CA GLU A 462 20.84 17.29 28.12
C GLU A 462 19.83 16.14 28.06
N LEU A 463 18.84 16.13 28.97
CA LEU A 463 17.76 15.15 28.94
C LEU A 463 16.98 15.20 27.62
N GLN A 464 16.68 16.39 27.10
CA GLN A 464 15.98 16.54 25.82
C GLN A 464 16.79 15.98 24.64
N ASN A 465 18.11 16.22 24.60
CA ASN A 465 18.98 15.67 23.56
C ASN A 465 19.01 14.13 23.63
N ASP A 466 19.04 13.56 24.84
CA ASP A 466 18.97 12.11 25.03
C ASP A 466 17.65 11.53 24.51
N LEU A 467 16.52 12.20 24.78
CA LEU A 467 15.21 11.83 24.22
C LEU A 467 15.21 11.85 22.68
N GLU A 468 15.78 12.90 22.08
CA GLU A 468 15.83 13.04 20.61
C GLU A 468 16.70 11.95 19.96
N ALA A 469 17.82 11.59 20.58
CA ALA A 469 18.67 10.49 20.13
C ALA A 469 17.94 9.14 20.24
N GLU A 470 17.22 8.90 21.34
CA GLU A 470 16.51 7.65 21.56
C GLU A 470 15.25 7.52 20.67
N GLN A 471 14.62 8.65 20.31
CA GLN A 471 13.48 8.68 19.38
C GLN A 471 13.81 8.02 18.03
N VAL A 472 15.06 8.11 17.56
CA VAL A 472 15.50 7.46 16.31
C VAL A 472 15.38 5.93 16.43
N LYS A 473 15.73 5.35 17.58
CA LYS A 473 15.61 3.91 17.85
C LYS A 473 14.16 3.49 18.09
N VAL A 474 13.38 4.35 18.76
CA VAL A 474 11.92 4.13 18.91
C VAL A 474 11.24 4.09 17.53
N ASN A 475 11.70 4.89 16.57
CA ASN A 475 11.17 4.87 15.21
C ASN A 475 11.49 3.57 14.46
N SER A 476 12.65 2.93 14.66
CA SER A 476 12.97 1.66 13.99
C SER A 476 12.11 0.49 14.50
N LEU A 477 11.71 0.55 15.77
CA LEU A 477 10.75 -0.37 16.39
C LEU A 477 9.34 -0.30 15.77
N THR A 478 8.97 0.80 15.11
CA THR A 478 7.65 0.94 14.48
C THR A 478 7.43 0.03 13.26
N HIS A 479 8.51 -0.48 12.68
CA HIS A 479 8.49 -1.41 11.55
C HIS A 479 8.87 -2.83 11.99
N MET A 480 8.47 -3.23 13.21
CA MET A 480 8.65 -4.60 13.69
C MET A 480 7.83 -5.59 12.87
N VAL A 481 8.44 -6.75 12.61
CA VAL A 481 7.86 -7.85 11.84
C VAL A 481 7.47 -8.92 12.84
N VAL A 482 6.19 -9.01 13.20
CA VAL A 482 5.71 -10.02 14.16
C VAL A 482 5.20 -11.25 13.41
N VAL A 483 5.74 -12.41 13.73
CA VAL A 483 5.32 -13.68 13.15
C VAL A 483 4.67 -14.54 14.22
N VAL A 484 3.46 -15.03 13.93
CA VAL A 484 2.69 -15.91 14.81
C VAL A 484 2.94 -17.36 14.38
N ASP A 485 3.66 -18.14 15.18
CA ASP A 485 3.77 -19.59 15.02
C ASP A 485 2.56 -20.28 15.68
N GLU A 486 1.99 -21.31 15.03
CA GLU A 486 0.90 -22.12 15.57
C GLU A 486 1.29 -22.80 16.89
N ASN A 487 2.58 -23.10 17.11
CA ASN A 487 3.05 -23.67 18.37
C ASN A 487 3.25 -22.63 19.49
N SER A 488 3.42 -21.35 19.13
CA SER A 488 3.61 -20.25 20.08
C SER A 488 2.29 -19.63 20.57
N GLY A 489 1.20 -19.90 19.85
CA GLY A 489 -0.17 -19.52 20.22
C GLY A 489 -0.44 -18.01 20.24
N GLU A 490 -1.73 -17.67 20.34
CA GLU A 490 -2.26 -16.30 20.54
C GLU A 490 -1.64 -15.61 21.78
N SER A 491 -1.02 -16.37 22.68
CA SER A 491 -0.38 -15.86 23.90
C SER A 491 0.95 -15.14 23.66
N ALA A 492 1.77 -15.55 22.69
CA ALA A 492 3.06 -14.90 22.42
C ALA A 492 2.87 -13.53 21.78
N THR A 493 1.89 -13.41 20.88
CA THR A 493 1.48 -12.15 20.26
C THR A 493 0.88 -11.19 21.28
N VAL A 494 0.01 -11.68 22.16
CA VAL A 494 -0.60 -10.86 23.22
C VAL A 494 0.46 -10.38 24.22
N ALA A 495 1.46 -11.20 24.57
CA ALA A 495 2.55 -10.79 25.45
C ALA A 495 3.39 -9.66 24.82
N LEU A 496 3.66 -9.75 23.51
CA LEU A 496 4.36 -8.70 22.77
C LEU A 496 3.52 -7.42 22.64
N GLU A 497 2.20 -7.53 22.42
CA GLU A 497 1.23 -6.43 22.48
C GLU A 497 1.31 -5.66 23.78
N GLU A 498 1.18 -6.38 24.90
CA GLU A 498 1.22 -5.79 26.24
C GLU A 498 2.57 -5.11 26.51
N GLN A 499 3.68 -5.73 26.07
CA GLN A 499 5.01 -5.14 26.22
C GLN A 499 5.16 -3.83 25.43
N LEU A 500 4.72 -3.82 24.17
CA LEU A 500 4.75 -2.62 23.32
C LEU A 500 3.86 -1.51 23.87
N GLN A 501 2.66 -1.85 24.34
CA GLN A 501 1.76 -0.90 24.97
C GLN A 501 2.38 -0.28 26.24
N SER A 502 2.93 -1.12 27.11
CA SER A 502 3.58 -0.67 28.34
C SER A 502 4.75 0.29 28.06
N LEU A 503 5.64 -0.06 27.12
CA LEU A 503 6.75 0.80 26.71
C LEU A 503 6.26 2.12 26.12
N GLY A 504 5.15 2.10 25.40
CA GLY A 504 4.54 3.29 24.83
C GLY A 504 3.94 4.27 25.81
N GLU A 505 3.23 3.75 26.81
CA GLU A 505 2.68 4.56 27.88
C GLU A 505 3.80 5.23 28.69
N ARG A 506 4.89 4.50 28.95
CA ARG A 506 6.09 5.00 29.62
C ARG A 506 6.81 6.07 28.81
N TRP A 507 7.06 5.83 27.53
CA TRP A 507 7.67 6.82 26.62
C TRP A 507 6.84 8.11 26.55
N ALA A 508 5.53 8.00 26.35
CA ALA A 508 4.64 9.17 26.30
C ALA A 508 4.63 9.96 27.63
N ALA A 509 4.71 9.27 28.77
CA ALA A 509 4.80 9.91 30.07
C ALA A 509 6.09 10.72 30.22
N VAL A 510 7.23 10.15 29.81
CA VAL A 510 8.56 10.80 29.82
C VAL A 510 8.57 12.04 28.91
N CYS A 511 8.05 11.93 27.68
CA CYS A 511 7.96 13.06 26.74
C CYS A 511 7.11 14.21 27.29
N ARG A 512 5.89 13.90 27.76
CA ARG A 512 4.97 14.90 28.32
C ARG A 512 5.58 15.61 29.53
N TRP A 513 6.19 14.85 30.44
CA TRP A 513 6.84 15.44 31.61
C TRP A 513 7.96 16.41 31.22
N THR A 514 8.77 16.02 30.24
CA THR A 514 9.88 16.84 29.74
C THR A 514 9.36 18.15 29.14
N GLU A 515 8.32 18.09 28.30
CA GLU A 515 7.69 19.29 27.74
C GLU A 515 7.07 20.21 28.81
N GLU A 516 6.30 19.66 29.75
CA GLU A 516 5.70 20.44 30.84
C GLU A 516 6.75 21.13 31.71
N ARG A 517 7.86 20.43 31.98
CA ARG A 517 8.98 20.98 32.73
C ARG A 517 9.69 22.09 31.95
N TRP A 518 9.90 21.93 30.64
CA TRP A 518 10.50 22.96 29.80
C TRP A 518 9.70 24.26 29.85
N ASN A 519 8.37 24.18 29.68
CA ASN A 519 7.49 25.35 29.74
C ASN A 519 7.60 26.08 31.10
N LYS A 520 7.56 25.33 32.21
CA LYS A 520 7.76 25.90 33.55
C LYS A 520 9.12 26.56 33.71
N LEU A 521 10.17 25.96 33.13
CA LEU A 521 11.51 26.53 33.16
C LEU A 521 11.63 27.81 32.32
N GLN A 522 10.94 27.89 31.19
CA GLN A 522 10.92 29.10 30.38
C GLN A 522 10.13 30.24 31.04
N ASP A 523 8.96 29.94 31.62
CA ASP A 523 8.12 30.94 32.29
C ASP A 523 8.87 31.61 33.44
N VAL A 524 9.50 30.82 34.29
CA VAL A 524 10.26 31.34 35.43
C VAL A 524 11.54 32.04 34.96
N PHE A 525 12.21 31.56 33.91
CA PHE A 525 13.35 32.29 33.31
C PHE A 525 12.97 33.68 32.80
N MET A 526 11.83 33.81 32.11
CA MET A 526 11.32 35.10 31.63
C MET A 526 11.04 36.07 32.78
N VAL A 527 10.40 35.59 33.85
CA VAL A 527 10.13 36.40 35.06
C VAL A 527 11.44 36.87 35.71
N TRP A 528 12.45 36.01 35.79
CA TRP A 528 13.77 36.37 36.31
C TRP A 528 14.49 37.42 35.44
N GLN A 529 14.39 37.33 34.12
CA GLN A 529 14.94 38.35 33.21
C GLN A 529 14.28 39.72 33.40
N GLN A 530 12.97 39.74 33.62
CA GLN A 530 12.22 40.97 33.88
C GLN A 530 12.60 41.59 35.24
N LEU A 531 12.77 40.78 36.28
CA LEU A 531 13.26 41.23 37.59
C LEU A 531 14.67 41.85 37.50
N LEU A 532 15.57 41.26 36.70
CA LEU A 532 16.90 41.80 36.47
C LEU A 532 16.86 43.12 35.70
N SER A 533 16.01 43.25 34.67
CA SER A 533 15.85 44.52 33.97
C SER A 533 15.28 45.62 34.87
N ASP A 534 14.34 45.26 35.74
CA ASP A 534 13.71 46.20 36.67
C ASP A 534 14.68 46.64 37.77
N GLN A 535 15.51 45.74 38.30
CA GLN A 535 16.57 46.09 39.26
C GLN A 535 17.64 47.01 38.66
N VAL A 536 18.08 46.74 37.42
CA VAL A 536 19.03 47.60 36.70
C VAL A 536 18.39 48.97 36.40
N GLY A 537 17.12 49.01 36.02
CA GLY A 537 16.37 50.26 35.82
C GLY A 537 16.20 51.08 37.10
N HIS A 538 15.95 50.43 38.23
CA HIS A 538 15.85 51.09 39.53
C HIS A 538 17.19 51.61 40.05
N LEU A 539 18.29 50.85 39.88
CA LEU A 539 19.65 51.31 40.20
C LEU A 539 20.09 52.48 39.30
N ALA A 540 19.72 52.46 38.02
CA ALA A 540 19.96 53.58 37.10
C ALA A 540 19.16 54.84 37.48
N CYS A 541 17.92 54.69 37.96
CA CYS A 541 17.09 55.81 38.43
C CYS A 541 17.50 56.36 39.81
N SER A 542 18.26 55.60 40.61
CA SER A 542 18.76 56.06 41.92
C SER A 542 20.20 56.61 41.87
N LEU A 543 20.87 56.50 40.72
CA LEU A 543 22.17 57.11 40.41
C LEU A 543 22.06 58.39 39.56
N LEU A 544 20.86 58.74 39.09
CA LEU A 544 20.48 60.03 38.51
C LEU A 544 19.79 60.89 39.57
#